data_AF-A0A6J2MSU3-F1
#
_entry.id   AF-A0A6J2MSU3-F1
#
_cell.length_a   1.000
_cell.length_b   1.000
_cell.length_c   1.000
_cell.angle_alpha   90.00
_cell.angle_beta   90.00
_cell.angle_gamma   90.00
#
_symmetry.space_group_name_H-M   'P 1'
#
loop_
_entity.id
_entity.type
_entity.pdbx_description
1 polymer ?
#
loop_
_entity_poly.entity_id
_entity_poly.type
_entity_poly.pdbx_seq_one_letter_code
_entity_poly.pdbx_strand_id
1 'polypeptide(L)'
;MKKLFTLWRRNDEPHTPSSHLALHRTSTGPHTQPGYNLRNKDLKKLHKAAAVGDLEKVKDYLQLKKHDVNIRDRGYRTPLHLACAYGYSNVVSLLIEKQCKIDVWDSENRSPLTKAVQCKKENCATILLDQGADPNLVDLHGNTALHYAVCGQSVSLVKKLLEHKANLEAQNKDGYTPLLLAITENNVEMVEFLLKRGADTNASDKNQRTALMIALSDEPTSLVSLLLQQEVDLSCQDIYGFTAEEYASFNGFTIYHHLIASYGKEKEVRKISTKDRILDTTIDKEELKEGKKIKQNK
;
A
#
# COMPACT_ATOMS: atom_id res chain seq x y z
N MET A 1 10.15 -15.26 20.60
CA MET A 1 10.83 -13.99 20.94
C MET A 1 10.22 -12.89 20.08
N LYS A 2 9.19 -12.20 20.58
CA LYS A 2 8.57 -11.06 19.87
C LYS A 2 9.27 -9.77 20.30
N LYS A 3 10.22 -9.31 19.48
CA LYS A 3 10.86 -7.99 19.58
C LYS A 3 11.16 -7.49 18.16
N LEU A 4 10.21 -6.82 17.53
CA LEU A 4 10.48 -5.94 16.37
C LEU A 4 9.40 -4.90 16.05
N PHE A 5 8.25 -4.87 16.72
CA PHE A 5 7.23 -3.85 16.49
C PHE A 5 6.92 -3.02 17.74
N THR A 6 7.82 -2.07 18.05
CA THR A 6 7.54 -0.93 18.93
C THR A 6 8.10 0.38 18.35
N LEU A 7 7.86 0.66 17.06
CA LEU A 7 8.25 1.94 16.46
C LEU A 7 7.09 2.77 15.87
N TRP A 8 5.83 2.48 16.23
CA TRP A 8 4.66 3.26 15.75
C TRP A 8 3.69 3.73 16.84
N ARG A 9 4.08 3.68 18.13
CA ARG A 9 3.32 4.37 19.20
C ARG A 9 4.21 4.78 20.38
N ARG A 10 4.48 6.10 20.45
CA ARG A 10 4.98 6.90 21.58
C ARG A 10 6.37 6.55 22.17
N ASN A 11 7.36 7.37 21.80
CA ASN A 11 8.34 7.85 22.77
C ASN A 11 7.64 8.89 23.66
N ASP A 12 7.46 8.56 24.93
CA ASP A 12 7.82 9.36 26.10
C ASP A 12 7.77 8.43 27.34
N GLU A 13 8.93 7.79 27.60
CA GLU A 13 9.50 7.23 28.85
C GLU A 13 8.77 6.08 29.65
N PRO A 14 9.42 5.42 30.66
CA PRO A 14 10.36 4.31 30.44
C PRO A 14 10.06 3.00 31.26
N HIS A 15 10.66 1.89 30.77
CA HIS A 15 10.97 0.59 31.44
C HIS A 15 9.87 -0.38 31.98
N THR A 16 9.59 -1.41 31.15
CA THR A 16 9.48 -2.90 31.37
C THR A 16 9.10 -3.53 32.74
N PRO A 17 8.68 -4.83 32.78
CA PRO A 17 7.81 -5.60 31.85
C PRO A 17 6.83 -6.58 32.58
N SER A 18 5.81 -7.12 31.88
CA SER A 18 5.49 -8.58 31.77
C SER A 18 4.01 -8.90 31.41
N SER A 19 3.87 -9.90 30.52
CA SER A 19 2.79 -10.89 30.27
C SER A 19 1.33 -10.52 29.89
N HIS A 20 0.90 -11.17 28.79
CA HIS A 20 -0.44 -11.68 28.41
C HIS A 20 -1.57 -10.73 27.96
N LEU A 21 -1.94 -10.84 26.67
CA LEU A 21 -3.17 -10.31 26.06
C LEU A 21 -4.24 -11.42 25.98
N ALA A 22 -5.37 -11.18 26.63
CA ALA A 22 -6.67 -11.74 26.28
C ALA A 22 -7.70 -10.60 26.29
N LEU A 23 -8.60 -10.64 25.30
CA LEU A 23 -9.56 -9.59 24.93
C LEU A 23 -10.85 -9.59 25.78
N HIS A 24 -11.54 -8.43 25.69
CA HIS A 24 -12.94 -8.10 26.06
C HIS A 24 -13.17 -7.62 27.51
N ARG A 25 -13.99 -6.58 27.79
CA ARG A 25 -15.06 -5.90 27.03
C ARG A 25 -15.44 -4.56 27.67
N THR A 26 -15.79 -3.59 26.82
CA THR A 26 -16.83 -2.55 26.90
C THR A 26 -17.04 -1.71 28.17
N SER A 27 -16.96 -0.39 28.00
CA SER A 27 -17.86 0.56 28.66
C SER A 27 -18.33 1.63 27.68
N THR A 28 -19.60 1.99 27.80
CA THR A 28 -20.49 2.64 26.84
C THR A 28 -20.44 4.17 26.88
N GLY A 29 -20.36 4.83 25.71
CA GLY A 29 -20.49 6.29 25.53
C GLY A 29 -20.23 6.70 24.07
N PRO A 30 -20.82 7.80 23.56
CA PRO A 30 -21.09 7.99 22.14
C PRO A 30 -19.80 8.05 21.30
N HIS A 31 -19.83 7.31 20.19
CA HIS A 31 -18.71 7.06 19.28
C HIS A 31 -17.92 8.33 18.91
N THR A 32 -16.74 8.49 19.53
CA THR A 32 -15.71 9.42 19.07
C THR A 32 -14.62 8.61 18.37
N GLN A 33 -14.47 8.82 17.07
CA GLN A 33 -13.41 8.22 16.27
C GLN A 33 -12.04 8.71 16.78
N PRO A 34 -10.99 7.87 16.80
CA PRO A 34 -9.71 8.26 17.36
C PRO A 34 -9.02 9.34 16.49
N GLY A 35 -8.67 10.48 17.08
CA GLY A 35 -7.51 11.27 16.62
C GLY A 35 -7.66 12.75 16.23
N TYR A 36 -8.77 13.46 16.46
CA TYR A 36 -8.84 14.89 16.09
C TYR A 36 -9.45 15.79 17.17
N ASN A 37 -8.62 16.28 18.09
CA ASN A 37 -9.00 17.28 19.08
C ASN A 37 -8.80 18.71 18.54
N LEU A 38 -9.88 19.31 18.02
CA LEU A 38 -9.90 20.71 17.58
C LEU A 38 -10.17 21.64 18.78
N ARG A 39 -9.14 22.32 19.32
CA ARG A 39 -9.33 23.44 20.26
C ARG A 39 -9.41 24.77 19.50
N ASN A 40 -10.34 25.60 19.95
CA ASN A 40 -11.14 26.47 19.09
C ASN A 40 -11.25 27.87 19.70
N LYS A 41 -10.89 28.90 18.95
CA LYS A 41 -11.49 30.24 19.12
C LYS A 41 -11.51 31.05 17.83
N ASP A 42 -10.63 30.76 16.87
CA ASP A 42 -10.66 31.32 15.51
C ASP A 42 -10.94 30.28 14.42
N LEU A 43 -11.56 29.12 14.73
CA LEU A 43 -11.90 28.14 13.69
C LEU A 43 -12.82 28.83 12.68
N LYS A 44 -12.25 29.09 11.50
CA LYS A 44 -12.91 29.53 10.29
C LYS A 44 -14.23 28.78 10.16
N LYS A 45 -15.36 29.51 10.28
CA LYS A 45 -16.71 28.95 10.50
C LYS A 45 -17.07 27.86 9.49
N LEU A 46 -16.55 28.00 8.26
CA LEU A 46 -16.66 27.02 7.18
C LEU A 46 -16.02 25.66 7.49
N HIS A 47 -14.82 25.64 8.11
CA HIS A 47 -14.20 24.39 8.56
C HIS A 47 -15.03 23.66 9.59
N LYS A 48 -15.58 24.38 10.57
CA LYS A 48 -16.44 23.78 11.59
C LYS A 48 -17.71 23.21 10.97
N ALA A 49 -18.36 23.96 10.08
CA ALA A 49 -19.55 23.49 9.38
C ALA A 49 -19.25 22.23 8.54
N ALA A 50 -18.15 22.22 7.80
CA ALA A 50 -17.73 21.06 7.02
C ALA A 50 -17.36 19.85 7.89
N ALA A 51 -16.74 20.08 9.05
CA ALA A 51 -16.33 19.03 9.99
C ALA A 51 -17.49 18.36 10.74
N VAL A 52 -18.68 18.95 10.74
CA VAL A 52 -19.89 18.36 11.34
C VAL A 52 -20.97 18.03 10.31
N GLY A 53 -20.68 18.25 9.02
CA GLY A 53 -21.61 17.93 7.93
C GLY A 53 -22.80 18.89 7.80
N ASP A 54 -22.70 20.10 8.34
CA ASP A 54 -23.78 21.09 8.30
C ASP A 54 -23.85 21.74 6.91
N LEU A 55 -24.53 21.06 6.00
CA LEU A 55 -24.63 21.42 4.59
C LEU A 55 -25.20 22.83 4.39
N GLU A 56 -26.23 23.20 5.15
CA GLU A 56 -26.89 24.51 5.02
C GLU A 56 -25.95 25.63 5.49
N LYS A 57 -25.24 25.47 6.61
CA LYS A 57 -24.22 26.47 7.00
C LYS A 57 -23.08 26.57 6.00
N VAL A 58 -22.66 25.46 5.39
CA VAL A 58 -21.64 25.50 4.32
C VAL A 58 -22.17 26.31 3.14
N LYS A 59 -23.42 26.08 2.68
CA LYS A 59 -24.05 26.87 1.61
C LYS A 59 -24.12 28.36 1.99
N ASP A 60 -24.61 28.69 3.18
CA ASP A 60 -24.73 30.07 3.65
C ASP A 60 -23.38 30.78 3.70
N TYR A 61 -22.34 30.10 4.18
CA TYR A 61 -21.00 30.70 4.29
C TYR A 61 -20.35 30.94 2.93
N LEU A 62 -20.62 30.08 1.95
CA LEU A 62 -20.10 30.22 0.58
C LEU A 62 -20.90 31.22 -0.26
N GLN A 63 -22.24 31.25 -0.14
CA GLN A 63 -23.11 32.11 -0.94
C GLN A 63 -23.25 33.51 -0.34
N LEU A 64 -23.72 33.62 0.90
CA LEU A 64 -24.11 34.90 1.50
C LEU A 64 -22.91 35.65 2.06
N LYS A 65 -21.96 34.93 2.66
CA LYS A 65 -20.81 35.53 3.36
C LYS A 65 -19.52 35.52 2.55
N LYS A 66 -19.54 34.98 1.32
CA LYS A 66 -18.40 34.92 0.38
C LYS A 66 -17.09 34.45 1.02
N HIS A 67 -17.15 33.43 1.89
CA HIS A 67 -15.92 32.83 2.42
C HIS A 67 -15.16 32.14 1.28
N ASP A 68 -13.84 32.26 1.27
CA ASP A 68 -12.99 31.48 0.38
C ASP A 68 -13.19 29.97 0.64
N VAL A 69 -13.59 29.23 -0.39
CA VAL A 69 -13.81 27.78 -0.33
C VAL A 69 -12.52 27.01 -0.02
N ASN A 70 -11.36 27.58 -0.36
CA ASN A 70 -10.03 26.99 -0.18
C ASN A 70 -9.33 27.45 1.09
N ILE A 71 -10.08 28.11 1.97
CA ILE A 71 -9.51 28.72 3.17
C ILE A 71 -8.80 27.68 4.04
N ARG A 72 -7.56 27.97 4.46
CA ARG A 72 -6.72 27.02 5.22
C ARG A 72 -6.72 27.31 6.72
N ASP A 73 -6.79 26.29 7.57
CA ASP A 73 -6.59 26.46 9.01
C ASP A 73 -5.10 26.42 9.41
N ARG A 74 -4.80 26.39 10.72
CA ARG A 74 -3.40 26.35 11.22
C ARG A 74 -2.64 25.08 10.84
N GLY A 75 -3.35 23.99 10.54
CA GLY A 75 -2.77 22.76 10.00
C GLY A 75 -2.81 22.71 8.48
N TYR A 76 -2.94 23.86 7.81
CA TYR A 76 -3.09 23.99 6.36
C TYR A 76 -4.30 23.26 5.75
N ARG A 77 -5.23 22.77 6.58
CA ARG A 77 -6.40 22.01 6.11
C ARG A 77 -7.43 22.94 5.51
N THR A 78 -8.05 22.52 4.43
CA THR A 78 -9.24 23.16 3.83
C THR A 78 -10.52 22.55 4.40
N PRO A 79 -11.70 23.17 4.19
CA PRO A 79 -12.99 22.56 4.52
C PRO A 79 -13.16 21.18 3.87
N LEU A 80 -12.61 21.00 2.65
CA LEU A 80 -12.64 19.73 1.92
C LEU A 80 -11.92 18.61 2.70
N HIS A 81 -10.73 18.88 3.26
CA HIS A 81 -10.03 17.90 4.09
C HIS A 81 -10.89 17.40 5.26
N LEU A 82 -11.61 18.31 5.92
CA LEU A 82 -12.44 17.96 7.08
C LEU A 82 -13.69 17.20 6.67
N ALA A 83 -14.39 17.64 5.62
CA ALA A 83 -15.55 16.90 5.09
C ALA A 83 -15.16 15.46 4.69
N CYS A 84 -14.00 15.30 4.03
CA CYS A 84 -13.45 14.00 3.65
C CYS A 84 -13.06 13.13 4.85
N ALA A 85 -12.37 13.70 5.85
CA ALA A 85 -11.96 12.95 7.05
C ALA A 85 -13.16 12.43 7.86
N TYR A 86 -14.23 13.22 7.97
CA TYR A 86 -15.42 12.84 8.73
C TYR A 86 -16.48 12.11 7.90
N GLY A 87 -16.38 12.11 6.57
CA GLY A 87 -17.21 11.30 5.68
C GLY A 87 -18.49 11.98 5.20
N TYR A 88 -18.54 13.32 5.19
CA TYR A 88 -19.71 14.08 4.74
C TYR A 88 -19.69 14.27 3.22
N SER A 89 -20.05 13.22 2.48
CA SER A 89 -20.03 13.20 1.01
C SER A 89 -20.88 14.31 0.37
N ASN A 90 -22.03 14.66 0.96
CA ASN A 90 -22.86 15.78 0.53
C ASN A 90 -22.14 17.13 0.60
N VAL A 91 -21.36 17.37 1.67
CA VAL A 91 -20.52 18.57 1.81
C VAL A 91 -19.36 18.53 0.83
N VAL A 92 -18.73 17.36 0.63
CA VAL A 92 -17.67 17.18 -0.39
C VAL A 92 -18.19 17.57 -1.78
N SER A 93 -19.34 17.04 -2.20
CA SER A 93 -19.95 17.37 -3.49
C SER A 93 -20.23 18.87 -3.62
N LEU A 94 -20.77 19.51 -2.58
CA LEU A 94 -21.01 20.96 -2.59
C LEU A 94 -19.72 21.77 -2.72
N LEU A 95 -18.66 21.40 -1.99
CA LEU A 95 -17.38 22.11 -2.06
C LEU A 95 -16.75 22.00 -3.46
N ILE A 96 -16.86 20.83 -4.10
CA ILE A 96 -16.40 20.60 -5.48
C ILE A 96 -17.24 21.41 -6.47
N GLU A 97 -18.57 21.44 -6.31
CA GLU A 97 -19.48 22.27 -7.12
C GLU A 97 -19.08 23.77 -7.04
N LYS A 98 -18.60 24.21 -5.87
CA LYS A 98 -18.05 25.56 -5.68
C LYS A 98 -16.58 25.71 -6.09
N GLN A 99 -16.08 24.82 -6.95
CA GLN A 99 -14.76 24.88 -7.57
C GLN A 99 -13.60 24.96 -6.57
N CYS A 100 -13.70 24.22 -5.45
CA CYS A 100 -12.58 24.09 -4.54
C CYS A 100 -11.40 23.36 -5.19
N LYS A 101 -10.19 23.65 -4.73
CA LYS A 101 -8.97 22.94 -5.14
C LYS A 101 -8.97 21.56 -4.48
N ILE A 102 -8.97 20.53 -5.31
CA ILE A 102 -9.00 19.12 -4.89
C ILE A 102 -7.62 18.69 -4.38
N ASP A 103 -6.58 18.91 -5.17
CA ASP A 103 -5.20 18.55 -4.86
C ASP A 103 -4.53 19.66 -4.04
N VAL A 104 -4.81 19.63 -2.74
CA VAL A 104 -4.23 20.50 -1.72
C VAL A 104 -3.64 19.66 -0.60
N TRP A 105 -2.75 20.24 0.19
CA TRP A 105 -2.03 19.53 1.26
C TRP A 105 -2.30 20.16 2.62
N ASP A 106 -2.46 19.31 3.64
CA ASP A 106 -2.38 19.72 5.04
C ASP A 106 -0.92 19.82 5.52
N SER A 107 -0.70 20.11 6.81
CA SER A 107 0.64 20.24 7.42
C SER A 107 1.47 18.95 7.40
N GLU A 108 0.86 17.81 7.07
CA GLU A 108 1.53 16.51 6.93
C GLU A 108 1.58 16.08 5.45
N ASN A 109 1.39 17.01 4.52
CA ASN A 109 1.33 16.78 3.07
C ASN A 109 0.20 15.83 2.63
N ARG A 110 -0.82 15.59 3.46
CA ARG A 110 -1.93 14.71 3.07
C ARG A 110 -2.94 15.49 2.26
N SER A 111 -3.39 14.88 1.17
CA SER A 111 -4.51 15.41 0.39
C SER A 111 -5.87 15.07 1.02
N PRO A 112 -6.95 15.75 0.59
CA PRO A 112 -8.31 15.35 0.96
C PRO A 112 -8.62 13.89 0.60
N LEU A 113 -8.08 13.38 -0.51
CA LEU A 113 -8.20 11.98 -0.90
C LEU A 113 -7.50 11.07 0.10
N THR A 114 -6.24 11.36 0.43
CA THR A 114 -5.49 10.61 1.45
C THR A 114 -6.24 10.62 2.80
N LYS A 115 -6.86 11.74 3.18
CA LYS A 115 -7.70 11.83 4.38
C LYS A 115 -8.96 10.97 4.31
N ALA A 116 -9.67 10.99 3.19
CA ALA A 116 -10.85 10.14 3.00
C ALA A 116 -10.47 8.65 3.14
N VAL A 117 -9.38 8.23 2.49
CA VAL A 117 -8.91 6.84 2.52
C VAL A 117 -8.41 6.44 3.91
N GLN A 118 -7.56 7.25 4.54
CA GLN A 118 -7.04 7.03 5.90
C GLN A 118 -8.18 6.87 6.93
N CYS A 119 -9.26 7.64 6.78
CA CYS A 119 -10.43 7.59 7.66
C CYS A 119 -11.52 6.60 7.19
N LYS A 120 -11.23 5.75 6.20
CA LYS A 120 -12.13 4.73 5.63
C LYS A 120 -13.46 5.30 5.13
N LYS A 121 -13.43 6.48 4.50
CA LYS A 121 -14.60 7.20 3.97
C LYS A 121 -14.72 6.95 2.47
N GLU A 122 -15.14 5.74 2.10
CA GLU A 122 -15.13 5.29 0.70
C GLU A 122 -15.92 6.20 -0.23
N ASN A 123 -17.12 6.63 0.16
CA ASN A 123 -17.94 7.54 -0.64
C ASN A 123 -17.24 8.87 -0.94
N CYS A 124 -16.50 9.42 0.02
CA CYS A 124 -15.74 10.67 -0.19
C CYS A 124 -14.54 10.44 -1.11
N ALA A 125 -13.82 9.32 -0.92
CA ALA A 125 -12.70 8.96 -1.79
C ALA A 125 -13.16 8.74 -3.24
N THR A 126 -14.26 8.02 -3.44
CA THR A 126 -14.88 7.81 -4.76
C THR A 126 -15.25 9.12 -5.44
N ILE A 127 -15.93 10.03 -4.74
CA ILE A 127 -16.27 11.36 -5.29
C ILE A 127 -15.01 12.11 -5.72
N LEU A 128 -13.98 12.13 -4.89
CA LEU A 128 -12.73 12.84 -5.22
C LEU A 128 -12.03 12.24 -6.45
N LEU A 129 -11.94 10.91 -6.52
CA LEU A 129 -11.34 10.21 -7.66
C LEU A 129 -12.11 10.45 -8.96
N ASP A 130 -13.44 10.39 -8.90
CA ASP A 130 -14.32 10.69 -10.04
C ASP A 130 -14.21 12.15 -10.50
N GLN A 131 -13.75 13.05 -9.63
CA GLN A 131 -13.50 14.46 -9.91
C GLN A 131 -12.02 14.76 -10.21
N GLY A 132 -11.20 13.73 -10.44
CA GLY A 132 -9.83 13.86 -10.93
C GLY A 132 -8.78 14.14 -9.86
N ALA A 133 -9.05 13.83 -8.58
CA ALA A 133 -8.02 13.87 -7.54
C ALA A 133 -6.83 12.95 -7.90
N ASP A 134 -5.60 13.43 -7.72
CA ASP A 134 -4.41 12.62 -7.98
C ASP A 134 -4.19 11.61 -6.84
N PRO A 135 -4.28 10.28 -7.10
CA PRO A 135 -4.05 9.26 -6.07
C PRO A 135 -2.57 9.07 -5.70
N ASN A 136 -1.64 9.68 -6.44
CA ASN A 136 -0.21 9.51 -6.28
C ASN A 136 0.45 10.58 -5.41
N LEU A 137 -0.32 11.54 -4.89
CA LEU A 137 0.19 12.50 -3.92
C LEU A 137 0.67 11.77 -2.65
N VAL A 138 1.85 12.15 -2.18
CA VAL A 138 2.51 11.54 -1.03
C VAL A 138 2.49 12.45 0.19
N ASP A 139 2.29 11.85 1.36
CA ASP A 139 2.44 12.54 2.64
C ASP A 139 3.91 12.68 3.07
N LEU A 140 4.15 13.22 4.27
CA LEU A 140 5.51 13.35 4.83
C LEU A 140 6.24 12.02 5.05
N HIS A 141 5.55 10.87 4.98
CA HIS A 141 6.13 9.54 5.09
C HIS A 141 6.31 8.85 3.73
N GLY A 142 5.98 9.55 2.63
CA GLY A 142 6.00 8.96 1.30
C GLY A 142 4.78 8.08 1.00
N ASN A 143 3.78 8.03 1.89
CA ASN A 143 2.61 7.19 1.68
C ASN A 143 1.63 7.88 0.72
N THR A 144 1.22 7.14 -0.31
CA THR A 144 0.10 7.48 -1.20
C THR A 144 -1.23 7.03 -0.62
N ALA A 145 -2.35 7.41 -1.24
CA ALA A 145 -3.67 6.88 -0.90
C ALA A 145 -3.73 5.34 -0.99
N LEU A 146 -2.98 4.73 -1.93
CA LEU A 146 -2.93 3.28 -2.10
C LEU A 146 -2.32 2.55 -0.89
N HIS A 147 -1.27 3.11 -0.29
CA HIS A 147 -0.67 2.57 0.95
C HIS A 147 -1.72 2.53 2.09
N TYR A 148 -2.45 3.64 2.27
CA TYR A 148 -3.49 3.72 3.30
C TYR A 148 -4.68 2.78 3.03
N ALA A 149 -5.05 2.58 1.76
CA ALA A 149 -6.13 1.65 1.41
C ALA A 149 -5.74 0.19 1.72
N VAL A 150 -4.47 -0.19 1.46
CA VAL A 150 -3.93 -1.50 1.79
C VAL A 150 -3.89 -1.72 3.31
N CYS A 151 -3.30 -0.80 4.09
CA CYS A 151 -3.31 -0.89 5.56
C CYS A 151 -4.75 -0.84 6.13
N GLY A 152 -5.66 -0.16 5.43
CA GLY A 152 -7.09 -0.13 5.75
C GLY A 152 -7.82 -1.45 5.46
N GLN A 153 -7.17 -2.37 4.75
CA GLN A 153 -7.67 -3.67 4.27
C GLN A 153 -8.91 -3.57 3.37
N SER A 154 -9.05 -2.47 2.62
CA SER A 154 -10.21 -2.25 1.73
C SER A 154 -9.85 -2.55 0.27
N VAL A 155 -10.17 -3.78 -0.18
CA VAL A 155 -9.96 -4.19 -1.59
C VAL A 155 -10.78 -3.33 -2.56
N SER A 156 -11.96 -2.87 -2.16
CA SER A 156 -12.80 -1.97 -2.95
C SER A 156 -12.09 -0.64 -3.22
N LEU A 157 -11.49 -0.02 -2.20
CA LEU A 157 -10.73 1.22 -2.36
C LEU A 157 -9.45 1.00 -3.17
N VAL A 158 -8.72 -0.08 -2.93
CA VAL A 158 -7.51 -0.42 -3.72
C VAL A 158 -7.89 -0.57 -5.20
N LYS A 159 -8.96 -1.31 -5.51
CA LYS A 159 -9.48 -1.45 -6.87
C LYS A 159 -9.79 -0.08 -7.51
N LYS A 160 -10.54 0.77 -6.81
CA LYS A 160 -10.93 2.10 -7.30
C LYS A 160 -9.72 3.01 -7.51
N LEU A 161 -8.75 3.00 -6.60
CA LEU A 161 -7.51 3.78 -6.74
C LEU A 161 -6.71 3.35 -7.99
N LEU A 162 -6.60 2.05 -8.25
CA LEU A 162 -5.91 1.54 -9.45
C LEU A 162 -6.67 1.89 -10.74
N GLU A 163 -8.01 1.87 -10.74
CA GLU A 163 -8.82 2.35 -11.88
C GLU A 163 -8.55 3.82 -12.21
N HIS A 164 -8.18 4.61 -11.19
CA HIS A 164 -7.80 6.02 -11.32
C HIS A 164 -6.28 6.23 -11.40
N LYS A 165 -5.53 5.22 -11.88
CA LYS A 165 -4.08 5.31 -12.17
C LYS A 165 -3.20 5.55 -10.93
N ALA A 166 -3.58 5.03 -9.77
CA ALA A 166 -2.65 4.92 -8.65
C ALA A 166 -1.47 4.00 -9.04
N ASN A 167 -0.25 4.42 -8.68
CA ASN A 167 0.96 3.67 -8.93
C ASN A 167 1.02 2.45 -7.99
N LEU A 168 0.89 1.25 -8.59
CA LEU A 168 0.96 -0.04 -7.89
C LEU A 168 2.32 -0.29 -7.23
N GLU A 169 3.39 0.31 -7.77
CA GLU A 169 4.77 0.16 -7.33
C GLU A 169 5.28 1.39 -6.56
N ALA A 170 4.38 2.26 -6.08
CA ALA A 170 4.79 3.41 -5.27
C ALA A 170 5.50 2.93 -4.00
N GLN A 171 6.70 3.44 -3.73
CA GLN A 171 7.43 3.16 -2.51
C GLN A 171 7.31 4.32 -1.52
N ASN A 172 6.98 4.03 -0.27
CA ASN A 172 7.08 5.01 0.81
C ASN A 172 8.54 5.21 1.26
N LYS A 173 8.78 6.07 2.26
CA LYS A 173 10.14 6.35 2.76
C LYS A 173 10.86 5.14 3.36
N ASP A 174 10.12 4.10 3.73
CA ASP A 174 10.68 2.84 4.21
C ASP A 174 10.90 1.82 3.07
N GLY A 175 10.65 2.21 1.82
CA GLY A 175 10.77 1.36 0.63
C GLY A 175 9.60 0.39 0.43
N TYR A 176 8.58 0.43 1.27
CA TYR A 176 7.44 -0.48 1.15
C TYR A 176 6.58 -0.09 -0.05
N THR A 177 6.34 -1.05 -0.94
CA THR A 177 5.26 -0.99 -1.93
C THR A 177 3.93 -1.44 -1.31
N PRO A 178 2.79 -1.17 -1.96
CA PRO A 178 1.50 -1.76 -1.59
C PRO A 178 1.54 -3.28 -1.37
N LEU A 179 2.28 -4.03 -2.19
CA LEU A 179 2.43 -5.48 -2.02
C LEU A 179 3.14 -5.82 -0.72
N LEU A 180 4.27 -5.16 -0.43
CA LEU A 180 5.03 -5.40 0.80
C LEU A 180 4.20 -5.06 2.04
N LEU A 181 3.42 -3.98 2.01
CA LEU A 181 2.47 -3.66 3.10
C LEU A 181 1.41 -4.75 3.30
N ALA A 182 0.80 -5.24 2.22
CA ALA A 182 -0.21 -6.30 2.31
C ALA A 182 0.35 -7.59 2.94
N ILE A 183 1.62 -7.91 2.65
CA ILE A 183 2.35 -9.02 3.26
C ILE A 183 2.59 -8.78 4.75
N THR A 184 3.05 -7.58 5.14
CA THR A 184 3.25 -7.26 6.58
C THR A 184 1.96 -7.28 7.39
N GLU A 185 0.82 -6.95 6.77
CA GLU A 185 -0.50 -7.04 7.39
C GLU A 185 -1.09 -8.47 7.34
N ASN A 186 -0.34 -9.43 6.76
CA ASN A 186 -0.75 -10.82 6.58
C ASN A 186 -2.12 -10.98 5.88
N ASN A 187 -2.43 -10.10 4.93
CA ASN A 187 -3.70 -10.09 4.22
C ASN A 187 -3.60 -10.84 2.89
N VAL A 188 -3.90 -12.14 2.93
CA VAL A 188 -3.83 -13.04 1.76
C VAL A 188 -4.67 -12.56 0.58
N GLU A 189 -5.91 -12.13 0.83
CA GLU A 189 -6.82 -11.64 -0.23
C GLU A 189 -6.24 -10.40 -0.94
N MET A 190 -5.68 -9.46 -0.17
CA MET A 190 -5.06 -8.26 -0.73
C MET A 190 -3.79 -8.60 -1.52
N VAL A 191 -2.96 -9.52 -1.02
CA VAL A 191 -1.76 -9.99 -1.74
C VAL A 191 -2.15 -10.64 -3.06
N GLU A 192 -3.08 -11.59 -3.06
CA GLU A 192 -3.60 -12.22 -4.29
C GLU A 192 -4.13 -11.17 -5.27
N PHE A 193 -4.90 -10.20 -4.78
CA PHE A 193 -5.44 -9.13 -5.60
C PHE A 193 -4.33 -8.29 -6.24
N LEU A 194 -3.33 -7.83 -5.47
CA LEU A 194 -2.23 -7.00 -5.98
C LEU A 194 -1.36 -7.77 -6.97
N LEU A 195 -1.04 -9.04 -6.70
CA LEU A 195 -0.31 -9.92 -7.61
C LEU A 195 -1.05 -10.10 -8.94
N LYS A 196 -2.38 -10.31 -8.88
CA LYS A 196 -3.23 -10.37 -10.09
C LYS A 196 -3.26 -9.07 -10.89
N ARG A 197 -2.98 -7.93 -10.24
CA ARG A 197 -2.84 -6.62 -10.90
C ARG A 197 -1.43 -6.37 -11.45
N GLY A 198 -0.51 -7.33 -11.32
CA GLY A 198 0.85 -7.25 -11.83
C GLY A 198 1.82 -6.59 -10.87
N ALA A 199 1.56 -6.65 -9.55
CA ALA A 199 2.51 -6.14 -8.57
C ALA A 199 3.84 -6.92 -8.65
N ASP A 200 4.97 -6.22 -8.55
CA ASP A 200 6.29 -6.86 -8.64
C ASP A 200 6.55 -7.75 -7.41
N THR A 201 6.60 -9.06 -7.63
CA THR A 201 6.88 -10.07 -6.61
C THR A 201 8.30 -9.98 -6.04
N ASN A 202 9.21 -9.33 -6.76
CA ASN A 202 10.59 -9.11 -6.36
C ASN A 202 10.84 -7.71 -5.82
N ALA A 203 9.78 -6.92 -5.61
CA ALA A 203 9.88 -5.65 -4.91
C ALA A 203 10.57 -5.85 -3.55
N SER A 204 11.39 -4.87 -3.19
CA SER A 204 12.13 -4.87 -1.94
C SER A 204 12.00 -3.55 -1.18
N ASP A 205 12.10 -3.65 0.14
CA ASP A 205 12.10 -2.48 1.02
C ASP A 205 13.46 -1.78 1.04
N LYS A 206 13.63 -0.71 1.84
CA LYS A 206 14.91 0.00 1.95
C LYS A 206 16.07 -0.85 2.48
N ASN A 207 15.76 -1.97 3.14
CA ASN A 207 16.73 -2.93 3.64
C ASN A 207 16.98 -4.05 2.62
N GLN A 208 16.52 -3.89 1.38
CA GLN A 208 16.61 -4.87 0.30
C GLN A 208 15.90 -6.20 0.63
N ARG A 209 14.96 -6.19 1.59
CA ARG A 209 14.17 -7.38 1.92
C ARG A 209 13.07 -7.53 0.88
N THR A 210 13.07 -8.66 0.16
CA THR A 210 12.04 -8.97 -0.83
C THR A 210 10.71 -9.35 -0.17
N ALA A 211 9.63 -9.37 -0.96
CA ALA A 211 8.33 -9.88 -0.55
C ALA A 211 8.40 -11.22 0.20
N LEU A 212 9.20 -12.16 -0.32
CA LEU A 212 9.37 -13.49 0.28
C LEU A 212 10.11 -13.43 1.63
N MET A 213 11.16 -12.61 1.75
CA MET A 213 11.88 -12.42 3.02
C MET A 213 11.00 -11.77 4.09
N ILE A 214 10.17 -10.80 3.70
CA ILE A 214 9.22 -10.15 4.62
C ILE A 214 8.18 -11.17 5.10
N ALA A 215 7.64 -12.01 4.22
CA ALA A 215 6.71 -13.09 4.59
C ALA A 215 7.33 -14.13 5.53
N LEU A 216 8.66 -14.29 5.51
CA LEU A 216 9.44 -15.18 6.38
C LEU A 216 9.98 -14.49 7.64
N SER A 217 9.71 -13.21 7.86
CA SER A 217 10.20 -12.46 9.02
C SER A 217 9.30 -12.59 10.26
N ASP A 218 8.05 -13.02 10.09
CA ASP A 218 7.10 -13.33 11.17
C ASP A 218 6.54 -14.75 10.96
N GLU A 219 5.54 -15.16 11.75
CA GLU A 219 4.87 -16.46 11.60
C GLU A 219 4.43 -16.69 10.14
N PRO A 220 5.04 -17.65 9.40
CA PRO A 220 4.88 -17.69 7.97
C PRO A 220 3.56 -18.35 7.64
N THR A 221 2.76 -17.61 6.90
CA THR A 221 1.41 -18.00 6.54
C THR A 221 1.37 -18.62 5.14
N SER A 222 0.16 -18.91 4.67
CA SER A 222 -0.11 -19.28 3.29
C SER A 222 0.48 -18.30 2.25
N LEU A 223 0.89 -17.10 2.67
CA LEU A 223 1.60 -16.13 1.83
C LEU A 223 2.92 -16.65 1.24
N VAL A 224 3.71 -17.44 1.99
CA VAL A 224 4.98 -17.98 1.45
C VAL A 224 4.70 -18.90 0.26
N SER A 225 3.74 -19.81 0.42
CA SER A 225 3.30 -20.71 -0.65
C SER A 225 2.71 -19.94 -1.83
N LEU A 226 1.89 -18.91 -1.57
CA LEU A 226 1.32 -18.04 -2.59
C LEU A 226 2.39 -17.30 -3.40
N LEU A 227 3.41 -16.75 -2.72
CA LEU A 227 4.50 -16.03 -3.37
C LEU A 227 5.38 -16.98 -4.20
N LEU A 228 5.67 -18.18 -3.70
CA LEU A 228 6.44 -19.19 -4.44
C LEU A 228 5.73 -19.71 -5.70
N GLN A 229 4.40 -19.57 -5.79
CA GLN A 229 3.68 -19.84 -7.03
C GLN A 229 3.93 -18.78 -8.11
N GLN A 230 4.49 -17.62 -7.75
CA GLN A 230 4.87 -16.56 -8.68
C GLN A 230 6.34 -16.66 -9.11
N GLU A 231 6.76 -15.79 -10.03
CA GLU A 231 8.15 -15.69 -10.47
C GLU A 231 9.04 -14.93 -9.46
N VAL A 232 9.42 -15.62 -8.38
CA VAL A 232 10.32 -15.06 -7.36
C VAL A 232 11.78 -15.34 -7.70
N ASP A 233 12.64 -14.34 -7.50
CA ASP A 233 14.08 -14.45 -7.49
C ASP A 233 14.58 -14.82 -6.09
N LEU A 234 15.06 -16.05 -5.95
CA LEU A 234 15.60 -16.57 -4.69
C LEU A 234 17.04 -16.13 -4.42
N SER A 235 17.71 -15.52 -5.40
CA SER A 235 19.11 -15.08 -5.28
C SER A 235 19.27 -13.70 -4.64
N CYS A 236 18.18 -12.94 -4.50
CA CYS A 236 18.21 -11.64 -3.84
C CYS A 236 18.71 -11.77 -2.40
N GLN A 237 19.49 -10.78 -1.98
CA GLN A 237 20.03 -10.67 -0.63
C GLN A 237 19.61 -9.33 -0.02
N ASP A 238 19.33 -9.35 1.29
CA ASP A 238 19.10 -8.13 2.04
C ASP A 238 20.42 -7.38 2.34
N ILE A 239 20.34 -6.25 3.06
CA ILE A 239 21.53 -5.47 3.45
C ILE A 239 22.54 -6.22 4.34
N TYR A 240 22.17 -7.37 4.91
CA TYR A 240 23.05 -8.21 5.71
C TYR A 240 23.59 -9.42 4.92
N GLY A 241 23.21 -9.56 3.65
CA GLY A 241 23.59 -10.68 2.79
C GLY A 241 22.67 -11.90 2.92
N PHE A 242 21.55 -11.80 3.67
CA PHE A 242 20.65 -12.92 3.87
C PHE A 242 19.67 -13.09 2.71
N THR A 243 19.53 -14.32 2.26
CA THR A 243 18.56 -14.81 1.27
C THR A 243 17.25 -15.25 1.94
N ALA A 244 16.19 -15.44 1.16
CA ALA A 244 14.92 -15.97 1.68
C ALA A 244 15.08 -17.35 2.34
N GLU A 245 15.96 -18.20 1.81
CA GLU A 245 16.25 -19.52 2.39
C GLU A 245 16.86 -19.39 3.80
N GLU A 246 17.78 -18.44 4.00
CA GLU A 246 18.40 -18.18 5.29
C GLU A 246 17.43 -17.57 6.30
N TYR A 247 16.51 -16.70 5.86
CA TYR A 247 15.40 -16.23 6.71
C TYR A 247 14.54 -17.40 7.22
N ALA A 248 14.19 -18.35 6.34
CA ALA A 248 13.42 -19.53 6.72
C ALA A 248 14.20 -20.41 7.73
N SER A 249 15.50 -20.62 7.52
CA SER A 249 16.35 -21.38 8.43
C SER A 249 16.50 -20.69 9.80
N PHE A 250 16.83 -19.40 9.83
CA PHE A 250 17.10 -18.64 11.05
C PHE A 250 15.86 -18.56 11.97
N ASN A 251 14.68 -18.40 11.38
CA ASN A 251 13.43 -18.32 12.13
C ASN A 251 12.82 -19.70 12.47
N GLY A 252 13.50 -20.80 12.13
CA GLY A 252 13.07 -22.17 12.45
C GLY A 252 11.94 -22.69 11.56
N PHE A 253 11.72 -22.10 10.39
CA PHE A 253 10.67 -22.42 9.44
C PHE A 253 11.10 -23.54 8.49
N THR A 254 11.35 -24.71 9.06
CA THR A 254 11.94 -25.88 8.36
C THR A 254 11.15 -26.31 7.12
N ILE A 255 9.82 -26.31 7.18
CA ILE A 255 8.96 -26.63 6.02
C ILE A 255 9.24 -25.67 4.86
N TYR A 256 9.29 -24.37 5.14
CA TYR A 256 9.50 -23.35 4.13
C TYR A 256 10.95 -23.32 3.62
N HIS A 257 11.93 -23.60 4.48
CA HIS A 257 13.31 -23.82 4.04
C HIS A 257 13.39 -24.95 3.00
N HIS A 258 12.79 -26.12 3.30
CA HIS A 258 12.77 -27.23 2.34
C HIS A 258 12.00 -26.89 1.05
N LEU A 259 10.87 -26.18 1.17
CA LEU A 259 10.05 -25.77 0.03
C LEU A 259 10.78 -24.79 -0.90
N ILE A 260 11.50 -23.82 -0.33
CA ILE A 260 12.30 -22.84 -1.07
C ILE A 260 13.47 -23.55 -1.76
N ALA A 261 14.17 -24.42 -1.04
CA ALA A 261 15.28 -25.19 -1.60
C ALA A 261 14.84 -26.14 -2.73
N SER A 262 13.67 -26.79 -2.61
CA SER A 262 13.11 -27.61 -3.68
C SER A 262 12.71 -26.77 -4.90
N TYR A 263 12.08 -25.62 -4.67
CA TYR A 263 11.71 -24.69 -5.73
C TYR A 263 12.92 -24.19 -6.52
N GLY A 264 14.01 -23.81 -5.82
CA GLY A 264 15.26 -23.40 -6.45
C GLY A 264 15.83 -24.48 -7.38
N LYS A 265 15.88 -25.73 -6.91
CA LYS A 265 16.33 -26.88 -7.72
C LYS A 265 15.48 -27.10 -8.97
N GLU A 266 14.15 -27.05 -8.83
CA GLU A 266 13.24 -27.21 -9.96
C GLU A 266 13.42 -26.11 -11.03
N LYS A 267 13.60 -24.85 -10.60
CA LYS A 267 13.87 -23.73 -11.53
C LYS A 267 15.16 -23.94 -12.30
N GLU A 268 16.23 -24.36 -11.63
CA GLU A 268 17.52 -24.63 -12.27
C GLU A 268 17.44 -25.79 -13.28
N VAL A 269 16.77 -26.89 -12.92
CA VAL A 269 16.53 -28.02 -13.85
C VAL A 269 15.72 -27.56 -15.09
N ARG A 270 14.68 -26.74 -14.90
CA ARG A 270 13.90 -26.18 -16.02
C ARG A 270 14.75 -25.28 -16.93
N LYS A 271 15.64 -24.45 -16.38
CA LYS A 271 16.56 -23.59 -17.16
C LYS A 271 17.56 -24.41 -17.99
N ILE A 272 18.07 -25.52 -17.44
CA ILE A 272 18.99 -26.43 -18.15
C ILE A 272 18.24 -27.10 -19.31
N SER A 273 17.06 -27.67 -19.03
CA SER A 273 16.25 -28.36 -20.06
C SER A 273 15.84 -27.43 -21.21
N THR A 274 15.55 -26.15 -20.95
CA THR A 274 15.23 -25.19 -22.02
C THR A 274 16.46 -24.77 -22.83
N LYS A 275 17.63 -24.61 -22.20
CA LYS A 275 18.89 -24.37 -22.93
C LYS A 275 19.25 -25.53 -23.86
N ASP A 276 19.14 -26.77 -23.38
CA ASP A 276 19.43 -27.96 -24.19
C ASP A 276 18.51 -28.04 -25.43
N ARG A 277 17.21 -27.76 -25.27
CA ARG A 277 16.27 -27.67 -26.40
C ARG A 277 16.60 -26.56 -27.41
N ILE A 278 17.11 -25.42 -26.94
CA ILE A 278 17.53 -24.32 -27.83
C ILE A 278 18.81 -24.71 -28.57
N LEU A 279 19.77 -25.36 -27.92
CA LEU A 279 20.98 -25.88 -28.55
C LEU A 279 20.65 -26.91 -29.64
N ASP A 280 19.80 -27.90 -29.37
CA ASP A 280 19.38 -28.91 -30.35
C ASP A 280 18.71 -28.28 -31.59
N THR A 281 17.78 -27.34 -31.37
CA THR A 281 17.10 -26.65 -32.49
C THR A 281 18.02 -25.69 -33.27
N THR A 282 19.15 -25.29 -32.70
CA THR A 282 20.14 -24.44 -33.39
C THR A 282 21.09 -25.30 -34.23
N ILE A 283 21.52 -26.45 -33.69
CA ILE A 283 22.34 -27.45 -34.40
C ILE A 283 21.59 -27.96 -35.64
N ASP A 284 20.31 -28.33 -35.51
CA ASP A 284 19.48 -28.77 -36.64
C ASP A 284 19.41 -27.73 -37.77
N LYS A 285 19.38 -26.44 -37.42
CA LYS A 285 19.32 -25.34 -38.41
C LYS A 285 20.66 -25.08 -39.09
N GLU A 286 21.78 -25.32 -38.42
CA GLU A 286 23.12 -25.20 -39.01
C GLU A 286 23.39 -26.37 -39.98
N GLU A 287 23.05 -27.60 -39.60
CA GLU A 287 23.16 -28.77 -40.48
C GLU A 287 22.28 -28.64 -41.75
N LEU A 288 21.06 -28.08 -41.61
CA LEU A 288 20.18 -27.78 -42.75
C LEU A 288 20.73 -26.69 -43.69
N LYS A 289 21.52 -25.74 -43.17
CA LYS A 289 22.17 -24.70 -44.00
C LYS A 289 23.39 -25.26 -44.72
N GLU A 290 24.16 -26.11 -44.07
CA GLU A 290 25.36 -26.72 -44.65
C GLU A 290 25.01 -27.74 -45.74
N GLY A 291 23.98 -28.56 -45.53
CA GLY A 291 23.44 -29.48 -46.54
C GLY A 291 22.86 -28.79 -47.78
N LYS A 292 22.34 -27.55 -47.66
CA LYS A 292 21.87 -26.76 -48.80
C LYS A 292 23.01 -26.11 -49.59
N LYS A 293 24.10 -25.71 -48.93
CA LYS A 293 25.30 -25.15 -49.59
C LYS A 293 26.01 -26.20 -50.48
N ILE A 294 26.05 -27.45 -50.04
CA ILE A 294 26.68 -28.55 -50.79
C ILE A 294 25.90 -28.90 -52.08
N LYS A 295 24.58 -28.68 -52.10
CA LYS A 295 23.74 -28.96 -53.29
C LYS A 295 23.74 -27.87 -54.36
N GLN A 296 24.29 -26.68 -54.08
CA GLN A 296 24.37 -25.58 -55.07
C GLN A 296 25.73 -25.52 -55.81
N ASN A 297 26.70 -26.37 -55.46
CA ASN A 297 28.04 -26.43 -56.07
C ASN A 297 28.28 -27.71 -56.91
N LYS A 298 27.22 -28.38 -57.38
CA LYS A 298 27.27 -29.46 -58.38
C LYS A 298 26.39 -29.10 -59.55
#